data_AF-A0ABC9HD96-F1
#
_entry.id   AF-A0ABC9HD96-F1
#
_cell.length_a   1.000
_cell.length_b   1.000
_cell.length_c   1.000
_cell.angle_alpha   90.00
_cell.angle_beta   90.00
_cell.angle_gamma   90.00
#
_symmetry.space_group_name_H-M   'P 1'
#
loop_
_entity.id
_entity.type
_entity.pdbx_description
1 polymer ?
#
loop_
_entity_poly.entity_id
_entity_poly.type
_entity_poly.pdbx_seq_one_letter_code
_entity_poly.pdbx_strand_id
1 'polypeptide(L)'
;MSRAAVATTTRMAAEEMRRASASAAVAAAEVPAAAPAPAGSRWARVWPPSLRWIPTSTDRIIAAEKRLLSVLKTGYVQEQVNIGSAPPGSKVRWFRSASDEPRFINTVTFDSKENAPTLVMVHGYAASQGFFFRNFDALANRFRVIAIDQLGWGGSSRPDFTCKSTEETEHRSEWLTKFRATWKGMLINHLWESNFTPQRIVRGLGPWGPGLVQKYTSARFGTRSNGELLTDQESALLTDYIYHTLAAKASGELCLKYIFSFGAFARKPLLQCASDWKVPTTFIYGQDDWMNYQGAQQARKDMKVPCEIIRVPQGGHFVFIDNPSGFHSAVLYACRNILSGDGEEGLSLPDGLISA
;
A
#
# COMPACT_ATOMS: atom_id res chain seq x y z
N MET A 1 -12.93 16.09 -50.53
CA MET A 1 -11.49 16.30 -50.21
C MET A 1 -10.66 15.56 -51.28
N SER A 2 -9.69 16.23 -51.89
CA SER A 2 -8.94 15.72 -53.06
C SER A 2 -8.03 14.53 -52.70
N ARG A 3 -7.91 13.54 -53.61
CA ARG A 3 -7.01 12.38 -53.50
C ARG A 3 -5.56 12.75 -53.16
N ALA A 4 -5.13 13.96 -53.52
CA ALA A 4 -3.80 14.49 -53.19
C ALA A 4 -3.63 14.78 -51.68
N ALA A 5 -4.68 15.23 -50.99
CA ALA A 5 -4.62 15.51 -49.55
C ALA A 5 -4.51 14.22 -48.73
N VAL A 6 -5.23 13.17 -49.14
CA VAL A 6 -5.17 11.85 -48.49
C VAL A 6 -3.78 11.24 -48.64
N ALA A 7 -3.18 11.29 -49.83
CA ALA A 7 -1.84 10.74 -50.07
C ALA A 7 -0.73 11.44 -49.24
N THR A 8 -0.85 12.75 -49.03
CA THR A 8 0.09 13.53 -48.20
C THR A 8 -0.04 13.17 -46.72
N THR A 9 -1.27 13.03 -46.21
CA THR A 9 -1.51 12.63 -44.81
C THR A 9 -1.01 11.21 -44.53
N THR A 10 -1.20 10.27 -45.47
CA THR A 10 -0.71 8.89 -45.29
C THR A 10 0.82 8.80 -45.33
N ARG A 11 1.49 9.65 -46.13
CA ARG A 11 2.96 9.74 -46.13
C ARG A 11 3.50 10.34 -44.84
N MET A 12 2.88 11.38 -44.31
CA MET A 12 3.29 11.97 -43.04
C MET A 12 3.10 11.01 -41.87
N ALA A 13 1.99 10.27 -41.81
CA ALA A 13 1.75 9.25 -40.79
C ALA A 13 2.75 8.09 -40.88
N ALA A 14 3.11 7.65 -42.10
CA ALA A 14 4.13 6.61 -42.29
C ALA A 14 5.54 7.08 -41.89
N GLU A 15 5.85 8.37 -42.07
CA GLU A 15 7.13 8.96 -41.71
C GLU A 15 7.24 9.22 -40.20
N GLU A 16 6.14 9.60 -39.54
CA GLU A 16 6.03 9.66 -38.08
C GLU A 16 6.12 8.28 -37.44
N MET A 17 5.48 7.25 -37.99
CA MET A 17 5.64 5.87 -37.52
C MET A 17 7.08 5.36 -37.70
N ARG A 18 7.74 5.76 -38.79
CA ARG A 18 9.15 5.39 -39.03
C ARG A 18 10.10 6.12 -38.07
N ARG A 19 9.81 7.38 -37.73
CA ARG A 19 10.51 8.14 -36.67
C ARG A 19 10.26 7.57 -35.28
N ALA A 20 9.03 7.17 -34.97
CA ALA A 20 8.67 6.55 -33.70
C ALA A 20 9.34 5.18 -33.54
N SER A 21 9.39 4.39 -34.61
CA SER A 21 10.10 3.10 -34.65
C SER A 21 11.62 3.27 -34.54
N ALA A 22 12.20 4.27 -35.20
CA ALA A 22 13.62 4.62 -35.03
C ALA A 22 13.94 5.12 -33.60
N SER A 23 13.05 5.93 -33.00
CA SER A 23 13.17 6.37 -31.60
C SER A 23 13.04 5.21 -30.61
N ALA A 24 12.17 4.24 -30.89
CA ALA A 24 12.03 3.02 -30.08
C ALA A 24 13.24 2.08 -30.24
N ALA A 25 13.82 1.99 -31.43
CA ALA A 25 15.04 1.22 -31.69
C ALA A 25 16.29 1.84 -31.03
N VAL A 26 16.37 3.17 -30.97
CA VAL A 26 17.44 3.89 -30.23
C VAL A 26 17.25 3.75 -28.72
N ALA A 27 16.00 3.78 -28.22
CA ALA A 27 15.69 3.54 -26.80
C ALA A 27 15.93 2.07 -26.37
N ALA A 28 15.80 1.11 -27.29
CA ALA A 28 16.10 -0.31 -27.03
C ALA A 28 17.62 -0.63 -27.08
N ALA A 29 18.42 0.23 -27.72
CA ALA A 29 19.87 0.04 -27.84
C ALA A 29 20.67 0.59 -26.64
N GLU A 30 20.05 1.39 -25.78
CA GLU A 30 20.62 1.85 -24.50
C GLU A 30 19.83 1.29 -23.31
N VAL A 31 19.86 -0.04 -23.16
CA VAL A 31 19.75 -0.61 -21.81
C VAL A 31 21.12 -0.37 -21.17
N PRO A 32 21.27 0.58 -20.22
CA PRO A 32 22.51 0.63 -19.48
C PRO A 32 22.67 -0.73 -18.81
N ALA A 33 23.76 -1.42 -19.12
CA ALA A 33 24.17 -2.60 -18.36
C ALA A 33 24.01 -2.27 -16.88
N ALA A 34 23.33 -3.15 -16.14
CA ALA A 34 23.03 -2.98 -14.73
C ALA A 34 24.21 -2.31 -14.05
N ALA A 35 23.99 -1.10 -13.51
CA ALA A 35 25.04 -0.33 -12.88
C ALA A 35 25.79 -1.27 -11.92
N PRO A 36 27.12 -1.42 -12.04
CA PRO A 36 27.85 -2.29 -11.15
C PRO A 36 27.51 -1.85 -9.73
N ALA A 37 27.12 -2.81 -8.89
CA ALA A 37 26.85 -2.56 -7.48
C ALA A 37 27.95 -1.63 -6.95
N PRO A 38 27.60 -0.52 -6.27
CA PRO A 38 28.59 0.48 -5.87
C PRO A 38 29.73 -0.26 -5.21
N ALA A 39 30.95 -0.07 -5.75
CA ALA A 39 32.12 -0.84 -5.37
C ALA A 39 32.17 -0.90 -3.84
N GLY A 40 31.81 -2.07 -3.31
CA GLY A 40 31.67 -2.27 -1.88
C GLY A 40 32.96 -1.80 -1.26
N SER A 41 32.87 -0.82 -0.38
CA SER A 41 34.05 -0.22 0.19
C SER A 41 34.97 -1.30 0.75
N ARG A 42 36.30 -1.15 0.63
CA ARG A 42 37.26 -2.16 1.12
C ARG A 42 37.00 -2.53 2.60
N TRP A 43 36.34 -1.66 3.36
CA TRP A 43 35.91 -1.83 4.75
C TRP A 43 34.74 -2.82 4.93
N ALA A 44 33.83 -2.97 3.96
CA ALA A 44 32.68 -3.89 4.03
C ALA A 44 33.09 -5.38 4.06
N ARG A 45 34.29 -5.71 3.55
CA ARG A 45 34.85 -7.08 3.60
C ARG A 45 35.42 -7.45 4.98
N VAL A 46 35.72 -6.47 5.83
CA VAL A 46 36.37 -6.65 7.15
C VAL A 46 35.36 -6.88 8.27
N TRP A 47 34.09 -6.56 8.06
CA TRP A 47 33.06 -6.74 9.07
C TRP A 47 32.58 -8.19 9.15
N PRO A 48 32.36 -8.74 10.37
CA PRO A 48 31.70 -10.02 10.58
C PRO A 48 30.40 -10.08 9.77
N PRO A 49 30.03 -11.22 9.16
CA PRO A 49 28.79 -11.34 8.39
C PRO A 49 27.54 -10.87 9.14
N SER A 50 27.50 -11.06 10.46
CA SER A 50 26.42 -10.60 11.36
C SER A 50 26.32 -9.08 11.52
N LEU A 51 27.36 -8.32 11.15
CA LEU A 51 27.38 -6.86 11.20
C LEU A 51 27.29 -6.23 9.81
N ARG A 52 27.38 -7.02 8.72
CA ARG A 52 27.26 -6.53 7.33
C ARG A 52 25.83 -6.07 7.04
N TRP A 53 25.53 -4.86 7.47
CA TRP A 53 24.29 -4.18 7.19
C TRP A 53 24.40 -3.42 5.88
N ILE A 54 23.42 -3.60 5.00
CA ILE A 54 23.32 -2.83 3.78
C ILE A 54 22.16 -1.84 3.93
N PRO A 55 22.41 -0.53 3.78
CA PRO A 55 21.35 0.45 3.70
C PRO A 55 20.31 0.03 2.66
N THR A 56 19.03 0.20 2.98
CA THR A 56 17.97 -0.06 2.01
C THR A 56 17.92 1.04 0.94
N SER A 57 17.24 0.76 -0.17
CA SER A 57 16.98 1.70 -1.27
C SER A 57 15.65 1.35 -1.93
N THR A 58 15.11 2.23 -2.77
CA THR A 58 13.92 1.92 -3.58
C THR A 58 14.12 0.65 -4.40
N ASP A 59 15.28 0.48 -5.03
CA ASP A 59 15.60 -0.74 -5.80
C ASP A 59 15.58 -2.00 -4.94
N ARG A 60 16.03 -1.92 -3.68
CA ARG A 60 15.97 -3.05 -2.75
C ARG A 60 14.55 -3.37 -2.32
N ILE A 61 13.69 -2.36 -2.16
CA ILE A 61 12.27 -2.57 -1.88
C ILE A 61 11.62 -3.27 -3.07
N ILE A 62 11.82 -2.76 -4.29
CA ILE A 62 11.31 -3.38 -5.53
C ILE A 62 11.84 -4.79 -5.70
N ALA A 63 13.13 -5.04 -5.42
CA ALA A 63 13.70 -6.38 -5.51
C ALA A 63 13.11 -7.34 -4.45
N ALA A 64 12.86 -6.87 -3.22
CA ALA A 64 12.19 -7.65 -2.19
C ALA A 64 10.72 -7.91 -2.54
N GLU A 65 10.04 -6.93 -3.13
CA GLU A 65 8.68 -7.09 -3.65
C GLU A 65 8.64 -8.16 -4.74
N LYS A 66 9.52 -8.10 -5.74
CA LYS A 66 9.61 -9.12 -6.80
C LYS A 66 9.87 -10.52 -6.25
N ARG A 67 10.69 -10.65 -5.20
CA ARG A 67 10.88 -11.93 -4.49
C ARG A 67 9.61 -12.38 -3.77
N LEU A 68 8.89 -11.48 -3.11
CA LEU A 68 7.62 -11.81 -2.47
C LEU A 68 6.57 -12.23 -3.50
N LEU A 69 6.44 -11.50 -4.60
CA LEU A 69 5.48 -11.78 -5.66
C LEU A 69 5.90 -12.95 -6.56
N SER A 70 7.08 -13.55 -6.36
CA SER A 70 7.49 -14.75 -7.12
C SER A 70 6.73 -16.02 -6.72
N VAL A 71 5.98 -15.97 -5.61
CA VAL A 71 5.10 -17.08 -5.18
C VAL A 71 3.77 -17.10 -5.93
N LEU A 72 3.46 -16.04 -6.67
CA LEU A 72 2.22 -15.88 -7.41
C LEU A 72 2.23 -16.67 -8.70
N LYS A 73 1.05 -17.11 -9.12
CA LYS A 73 0.86 -17.88 -10.36
C LYS A 73 0.40 -16.99 -11.50
N THR A 74 -0.37 -15.94 -11.20
CA THR A 74 -0.86 -15.00 -12.21
C THR A 74 0.25 -14.04 -12.64
N GLY A 75 0.42 -13.90 -13.96
CA GLY A 75 1.36 -12.95 -14.54
C GLY A 75 1.01 -11.50 -14.16
N TYR A 76 2.03 -10.66 -14.06
CA TYR A 76 1.86 -9.25 -13.73
C TYR A 76 2.94 -8.39 -14.38
N VAL A 77 2.61 -7.11 -14.54
CA VAL A 77 3.55 -6.06 -14.91
C VAL A 77 3.73 -5.13 -13.72
N GLN A 78 4.97 -4.85 -13.37
CA GLN A 78 5.32 -3.86 -12.35
C GLN A 78 5.92 -2.62 -13.01
N GLU A 79 5.36 -1.46 -12.71
CA GLU A 79 5.72 -0.19 -13.34
C GLU A 79 5.92 0.91 -12.29
N GLN A 80 6.80 1.85 -12.62
CA GLN A 80 6.94 3.12 -11.90
C GLN A 80 6.19 4.20 -12.69
N VAL A 81 4.92 4.39 -12.35
CA VAL A 81 4.03 5.31 -13.07
C VAL A 81 4.39 6.75 -12.71
N ASN A 82 4.84 7.53 -13.68
CA ASN A 82 5.22 8.93 -13.49
C ASN A 82 3.98 9.81 -13.26
N ILE A 83 3.92 10.47 -12.10
CA ILE A 83 2.85 11.41 -11.72
C ILE A 83 3.31 12.88 -11.77
N GLY A 84 4.46 13.15 -12.38
CA GLY A 84 5.03 14.47 -12.55
C GLY A 84 5.60 15.07 -11.26
N SER A 85 5.95 16.36 -11.32
CA SER A 85 6.54 17.12 -10.20
C SER A 85 5.49 17.91 -9.39
N ALA A 86 4.31 18.13 -9.96
CA ALA A 86 3.15 18.74 -9.31
C ALA A 86 1.84 18.33 -10.04
N PRO A 87 0.66 18.49 -9.41
CA PRO A 87 -0.60 18.41 -10.15
C PRO A 87 -0.63 19.43 -11.31
N PRO A 88 -1.20 19.08 -12.48
CA PRO A 88 -1.34 20.01 -13.60
C PRO A 88 -1.98 21.33 -13.17
N GLY A 89 -1.33 22.46 -13.49
CA GLY A 89 -1.81 23.81 -13.14
C GLY A 89 -1.55 24.25 -11.69
N SER A 90 -0.89 23.42 -10.87
CA SER A 90 -0.58 23.79 -9.48
C SER A 90 0.58 24.80 -9.39
N LYS A 91 0.40 25.85 -8.57
CA LYS A 91 1.50 26.74 -8.13
C LYS A 91 2.39 26.12 -7.05
N VAL A 92 1.98 24.96 -6.51
CA VAL A 92 2.64 24.27 -5.39
C VAL A 92 3.08 22.87 -5.81
N ARG A 93 4.31 22.51 -5.47
CA ARG A 93 4.87 21.17 -5.68
C ARG A 93 4.11 20.12 -4.87
N TRP A 94 4.17 18.86 -5.31
CA TRP A 94 3.66 17.73 -4.52
C TRP A 94 4.18 17.81 -3.07
N PHE A 95 3.24 17.85 -2.11
CA PHE A 95 3.53 17.87 -0.66
C PHE A 95 4.46 19.01 -0.18
N ARG A 96 4.54 20.13 -0.92
CA ARG A 96 5.49 21.24 -0.65
C ARG A 96 6.96 20.77 -0.64
N SER A 97 7.28 19.72 -1.40
CA SER A 97 8.64 19.20 -1.52
C SER A 97 9.60 20.26 -2.08
N ALA A 98 10.83 20.31 -1.57
CA ALA A 98 11.86 21.23 -2.06
C ALA A 98 12.48 20.79 -3.40
N SER A 99 12.21 19.56 -3.86
CA SER A 99 12.73 18.99 -5.10
C SER A 99 11.71 19.10 -6.24
N ASP A 100 12.19 19.41 -7.45
CA ASP A 100 11.41 19.44 -8.72
C ASP A 100 11.42 18.11 -9.48
N GLU A 101 12.10 17.09 -8.96
CA GLU A 101 12.17 15.79 -9.63
C GLU A 101 10.76 15.21 -9.83
N PRO A 102 10.50 14.48 -10.92
CA PRO A 102 9.26 13.75 -11.09
C PRO A 102 9.06 12.75 -9.94
N ARG A 103 7.80 12.44 -9.65
CA ARG A 103 7.41 11.43 -8.66
C ARG A 103 6.79 10.25 -9.38
N PHE A 104 6.94 9.09 -8.78
CA PHE A 104 6.50 7.82 -9.35
C PHE A 104 5.68 7.05 -8.33
N ILE A 105 4.64 6.37 -8.83
CA ILE A 105 3.82 5.43 -8.09
C ILE A 105 4.19 4.02 -8.54
N ASN A 106 4.69 3.21 -7.60
CA ASN A 106 4.89 1.79 -7.81
C ASN A 106 3.53 1.12 -7.98
N THR A 107 3.32 0.53 -9.15
CA THR A 107 2.05 -0.06 -9.56
C THR A 107 2.32 -1.47 -10.06
N VAL A 108 1.56 -2.44 -9.55
CA VAL A 108 1.53 -3.80 -10.07
C VAL A 108 0.16 -4.06 -10.68
N THR A 109 0.15 -4.41 -11.97
CA THR A 109 -1.06 -4.73 -12.73
C THR A 109 -1.01 -6.20 -13.11
N PHE A 110 -2.04 -6.96 -12.73
CA PHE A 110 -2.14 -8.39 -13.02
C PHE A 110 -2.82 -8.67 -14.35
N ASP A 111 -2.39 -9.76 -15.00
CA ASP A 111 -3.08 -10.32 -16.15
C ASP A 111 -4.52 -10.68 -15.77
N SER A 112 -5.46 -10.38 -16.68
CA SER A 112 -6.89 -10.57 -16.44
C SER A 112 -7.59 -11.07 -17.69
N LYS A 113 -8.78 -11.64 -17.50
CA LYS A 113 -9.69 -11.95 -18.61
C LYS A 113 -10.09 -10.68 -19.35
N GLU A 114 -10.41 -10.83 -20.63
CA GLU A 114 -10.96 -9.73 -21.43
C GLU A 114 -12.25 -9.22 -20.79
N ASN A 115 -12.43 -7.90 -20.77
CA ASN A 115 -13.60 -7.21 -20.17
C ASN A 115 -13.81 -7.45 -18.66
N ALA A 116 -12.82 -7.96 -17.92
CA ALA A 116 -12.92 -8.08 -16.47
C ALA A 116 -13.05 -6.68 -15.82
N PRO A 117 -13.94 -6.49 -14.82
CA PRO A 117 -14.04 -5.23 -14.10
C PRO A 117 -12.73 -4.90 -13.38
N THR A 118 -12.38 -3.62 -13.31
CA THR A 118 -11.12 -3.18 -12.69
C THR A 118 -11.27 -3.07 -11.17
N LEU A 119 -10.35 -3.70 -10.44
CA LEU A 119 -10.23 -3.59 -8.99
C LEU A 119 -8.91 -2.89 -8.65
N VAL A 120 -9.01 -1.68 -8.10
CA VAL A 120 -7.84 -0.93 -7.61
C VAL A 120 -7.65 -1.21 -6.12
N MET A 121 -6.47 -1.70 -5.74
CA MET A 121 -6.12 -2.04 -4.36
C MET A 121 -5.13 -1.03 -3.78
N VAL A 122 -5.49 -0.46 -2.63
CA VAL A 122 -4.67 0.53 -1.92
C VAL A 122 -4.40 0.05 -0.50
N HIS A 123 -3.13 0.00 -0.11
CA HIS A 123 -2.74 -0.45 1.23
C HIS A 123 -3.01 0.61 2.30
N GLY A 124 -3.09 0.20 3.57
CA GLY A 124 -3.21 1.10 4.73
C GLY A 124 -1.89 1.71 5.21
N TYR A 125 -1.96 2.50 6.28
CA TYR A 125 -0.78 3.10 6.92
C TYR A 125 0.23 2.03 7.39
N ALA A 126 1.53 2.32 7.27
CA ALA A 126 2.62 1.40 7.65
C ALA A 126 2.67 0.06 6.90
N ALA A 127 1.94 -0.05 5.79
CA ALA A 127 1.98 -1.19 4.88
C ALA A 127 2.50 -0.79 3.50
N SER A 128 2.36 -1.71 2.55
CA SER A 128 2.69 -1.56 1.13
C SER A 128 1.81 -2.53 0.32
N GLN A 129 1.67 -2.35 -0.99
CA GLN A 129 0.78 -3.18 -1.82
C GLN A 129 1.14 -4.68 -1.81
N GLY A 130 2.42 -5.04 -1.64
CA GLY A 130 2.84 -6.45 -1.51
C GLY A 130 2.24 -7.19 -0.30
N PHE A 131 1.65 -6.49 0.69
CA PHE A 131 0.91 -7.15 1.78
C PHE A 131 -0.30 -7.94 1.29
N PHE A 132 -0.83 -7.63 0.11
CA PHE A 132 -1.93 -8.36 -0.48
C PHE A 132 -1.50 -9.63 -1.24
N PHE A 133 -0.22 -10.07 -1.16
CA PHE A 133 0.29 -11.16 -2.00
C PHE A 133 -0.58 -12.42 -2.02
N ARG A 134 -1.14 -12.86 -0.88
CA ARG A 134 -2.06 -14.02 -0.81
C ARG A 134 -3.39 -13.86 -1.58
N ASN A 135 -3.69 -12.65 -2.03
CA ASN A 135 -4.99 -12.29 -2.60
C ASN A 135 -4.96 -12.10 -4.11
N PHE A 136 -3.78 -11.81 -4.67
CA PHE A 136 -3.69 -11.40 -6.07
C PHE A 136 -4.15 -12.47 -7.05
N ASP A 137 -3.71 -13.72 -6.90
CA ASP A 137 -4.11 -14.82 -7.79
C ASP A 137 -5.64 -15.03 -7.80
N ALA A 138 -6.26 -15.00 -6.62
CA ALA A 138 -7.70 -15.23 -6.48
C ALA A 138 -8.52 -14.07 -7.05
N LEU A 139 -8.11 -12.82 -6.79
CA LEU A 139 -8.82 -11.63 -7.25
C LEU A 139 -8.60 -11.38 -8.74
N ALA A 140 -7.38 -11.61 -9.27
CA ALA A 140 -7.06 -11.42 -10.69
C ALA A 140 -7.82 -12.40 -11.61
N ASN A 141 -8.28 -13.54 -11.09
CA ASN A 141 -9.16 -14.46 -11.83
C ASN A 141 -10.57 -13.87 -12.11
N ARG A 142 -10.96 -12.82 -11.39
CA ARG A 142 -12.28 -12.17 -11.48
C ARG A 142 -12.21 -10.70 -11.91
N PHE A 143 -11.11 -10.03 -11.62
CA PHE A 143 -10.91 -8.60 -11.87
C PHE A 143 -9.63 -8.33 -12.66
N ARG A 144 -9.58 -7.19 -13.34
CA ARG A 144 -8.31 -6.54 -13.67
C ARG A 144 -7.78 -5.87 -12.41
N VAL A 145 -6.86 -6.54 -11.71
CA VAL A 145 -6.30 -6.04 -10.45
C VAL A 145 -5.16 -5.06 -10.71
N ILE A 146 -5.26 -3.87 -10.09
CA ILE A 146 -4.21 -2.85 -10.09
C ILE A 146 -3.90 -2.50 -8.63
N ALA A 147 -2.72 -2.87 -8.15
CA ALA A 147 -2.28 -2.62 -6.79
C ALA A 147 -1.23 -1.50 -6.78
N ILE A 148 -1.39 -0.51 -5.91
CA ILE A 148 -0.52 0.67 -5.86
C ILE A 148 0.08 0.89 -4.48
N ASP A 149 1.34 1.31 -4.44
CA ASP A 149 1.94 1.89 -3.25
C ASP A 149 1.59 3.38 -3.17
N GLN A 150 1.01 3.79 -2.04
CA GLN A 150 0.80 5.20 -1.76
C GLN A 150 2.15 5.95 -1.74
N LEU A 151 2.13 7.23 -2.13
CA LEU A 151 3.33 8.05 -2.10
C LEU A 151 3.94 8.09 -0.69
N GLY A 152 5.26 7.97 -0.60
CA GLY A 152 5.97 7.86 0.67
C GLY A 152 6.04 6.46 1.27
N TRP A 153 5.45 5.45 0.61
CA TRP A 153 5.44 4.04 1.01
C TRP A 153 5.96 3.13 -0.08
N GLY A 154 6.33 1.90 0.31
CA GLY A 154 6.76 0.87 -0.64
C GLY A 154 7.82 1.30 -1.64
N GLY A 155 7.65 0.84 -2.86
CA GLY A 155 8.48 1.19 -4.02
C GLY A 155 8.14 2.56 -4.63
N SER A 156 7.13 3.26 -4.12
CA SER A 156 6.76 4.60 -4.60
C SER A 156 7.76 5.66 -4.17
N SER A 157 7.76 6.79 -4.87
CA SER A 157 8.59 7.94 -4.54
C SER A 157 8.37 8.42 -3.10
N ARG A 158 9.46 8.82 -2.45
CA ARG A 158 9.49 9.24 -1.03
C ARG A 158 9.87 10.72 -0.91
N PRO A 159 8.95 11.65 -1.23
CA PRO A 159 9.22 13.08 -1.15
C PRO A 159 9.51 13.51 0.28
N ASP A 160 10.29 14.57 0.42
CA ASP A 160 10.43 15.26 1.70
C ASP A 160 9.08 15.81 2.14
N PHE A 161 8.62 15.38 3.30
CA PHE A 161 7.34 15.80 3.86
C PHE A 161 7.58 16.79 4.99
N THR A 162 7.07 18.01 4.84
CA THR A 162 7.09 19.05 5.88
C THR A 162 5.67 19.51 6.18
N CYS A 163 4.98 18.81 7.09
CA CYS A 163 3.76 19.36 7.66
C CYS A 163 4.10 20.26 8.85
N LYS A 164 3.41 21.40 8.97
CA LYS A 164 3.73 22.47 9.93
C LYS A 164 2.68 22.65 11.03
N SER A 165 1.48 22.09 10.88
CA SER A 165 0.40 22.28 11.84
C SER A 165 -0.58 21.10 11.83
N THR A 166 -1.13 20.77 12.99
CA THR A 166 -2.29 19.91 13.16
C THR A 166 -3.50 20.78 13.49
N GLU A 167 -4.62 20.64 12.78
CA GLU A 167 -5.90 21.10 13.35
C GLU A 167 -6.25 20.22 14.55
N GLU A 168 -6.64 20.86 15.64
CA GLU A 168 -6.68 20.29 16.99
C GLU A 168 -8.03 19.60 17.27
N THR A 169 -8.38 18.56 16.51
CA THR A 169 -9.42 17.62 16.94
C THR A 169 -8.77 16.55 17.83
N GLU A 170 -8.59 16.88 19.11
CA GLU A 170 -8.24 15.85 20.12
C GLU A 170 -9.52 15.13 20.55
N HIS A 171 -9.67 13.86 20.15
CA HIS A 171 -10.60 12.97 20.83
C HIS A 171 -10.04 12.65 22.23
N ARG A 172 -10.48 13.41 23.23
CA ARG A 172 -10.06 13.24 24.63
C ARG A 172 -10.88 12.14 25.29
N SER A 173 -10.35 10.92 25.34
CA SER A 173 -10.86 9.93 26.29
C SER A 173 -10.31 10.21 27.70
N GLU A 174 -11.11 10.00 28.73
CA GLU A 174 -10.70 10.21 30.13
C GLU A 174 -9.50 9.33 30.50
N TRP A 175 -9.43 8.11 29.94
CA TRP A 175 -8.31 7.20 30.11
C TRP A 175 -7.02 7.77 29.49
N LEU A 176 -7.06 8.32 28.27
CA LEU A 176 -5.90 8.96 27.62
C LEU A 176 -5.38 10.13 28.45
N THR A 177 -6.30 10.91 29.04
CA THR A 177 -5.95 12.06 29.88
C THR A 177 -5.25 11.60 31.16
N LYS A 178 -5.79 10.58 31.83
CA LYS A 178 -5.16 9.96 33.01
C LYS A 178 -3.79 9.34 32.67
N PHE A 179 -3.67 8.67 31.53
CA PHE A 179 -2.41 8.08 31.10
C PHE A 179 -1.35 9.14 30.80
N ARG A 180 -1.69 10.20 30.05
CA ARG A 180 -0.79 11.32 29.73
C ARG A 180 -0.27 12.05 30.97
N ALA A 181 -1.04 12.06 32.07
CA ALA A 181 -0.61 12.62 33.35
C ALA A 181 0.45 11.76 34.08
N THR A 182 0.67 10.51 33.66
CA THR A 182 1.76 9.68 34.20
C THR A 182 3.10 10.02 33.55
N TRP A 183 4.21 9.77 34.25
CA TRP A 183 5.55 9.98 33.68
C TRP A 183 5.81 9.15 32.40
N LYS A 184 5.28 7.91 32.34
CA LYS A 184 5.34 7.06 31.14
C LYS A 184 4.53 7.67 29.99
N GLY A 185 3.33 8.15 30.28
CA GLY A 185 2.47 8.80 29.30
C GLY A 185 3.07 10.11 28.79
N MET A 186 3.69 10.92 29.66
CA MET A 186 4.41 12.13 29.25
C MET A 186 5.57 11.80 28.32
N LEU A 187 6.38 10.78 28.62
CA LEU A 187 7.48 10.36 27.75
C LEU A 187 6.99 9.87 26.38
N ILE A 188 5.98 8.98 26.36
CA ILE A 188 5.41 8.45 25.11
C ILE A 188 4.73 9.58 24.31
N ASN A 189 4.07 10.51 25.00
CA ASN A 189 3.49 11.69 24.38
C ASN A 189 4.57 12.58 23.76
N HIS A 190 5.68 12.82 24.46
CA HIS A 190 6.80 13.58 23.93
C HIS A 190 7.41 12.92 22.69
N LEU A 191 7.57 11.59 22.71
CA LEU A 191 8.03 10.82 21.54
C LEU A 191 7.04 10.94 20.37
N TRP A 192 5.73 10.85 20.63
CA TRP A 192 4.67 11.04 19.62
C TRP A 192 4.72 12.46 19.02
N GLU A 193 4.79 13.48 19.86
CA GLU A 193 4.85 14.88 19.44
C GLU A 193 6.14 15.22 18.67
N SER A 194 7.22 14.47 18.92
CA SER A 194 8.50 14.58 18.22
C SER A 194 8.56 13.81 16.89
N ASN A 195 7.44 13.22 16.41
CA ASN A 195 7.41 12.34 15.24
C ASN A 195 8.40 11.16 15.35
N PHE A 196 8.59 10.62 16.55
CA PHE A 196 9.44 9.45 16.75
C PHE A 196 8.70 8.19 16.29
N THR A 197 9.00 7.74 15.07
CA THR A 197 8.31 6.60 14.45
C THR A 197 9.04 5.27 14.73
N PRO A 198 8.32 4.12 14.77
CA PRO A 198 8.96 2.80 14.85
C PRO A 198 10.00 2.56 13.74
N GLN A 199 9.75 3.10 12.55
CA GLN A 199 10.66 3.08 11.40
C GLN A 199 11.99 3.75 11.72
N ARG A 200 12.00 4.83 12.52
CA ARG A 200 13.23 5.50 12.96
C ARG A 200 14.08 4.58 13.85
N ILE A 201 13.45 3.73 14.68
CA ILE A 201 14.15 2.73 15.50
C ILE A 201 14.79 1.67 14.60
N VAL A 202 14.01 1.10 13.67
CA VAL A 202 14.50 0.09 12.72
C VAL A 202 15.72 0.60 11.94
N ARG A 203 15.65 1.84 11.44
CA ARG A 203 16.77 2.50 10.76
C ARG A 203 17.98 2.75 11.67
N GLY A 204 17.73 3.28 12.86
CA GLY A 204 18.79 3.67 13.81
C GLY A 204 19.56 2.47 14.38
N LEU A 205 18.93 1.31 14.48
CA LEU A 205 19.57 0.07 14.92
C LEU A 205 20.44 -0.59 13.84
N GLY A 206 20.44 -0.09 12.60
CA GLY A 206 21.31 -0.58 11.53
C GLY A 206 21.33 -2.12 11.43
N PRO A 207 22.47 -2.80 11.69
CA PRO A 207 22.60 -4.25 11.59
C PRO A 207 21.56 -5.09 12.36
N TRP A 208 21.00 -4.56 13.46
CA TRP A 208 19.99 -5.27 14.26
C TRP A 208 18.55 -5.03 13.79
N GLY A 209 18.35 -4.09 12.85
CA GLY A 209 17.04 -3.77 12.28
C GLY A 209 16.31 -4.99 11.67
N PRO A 210 16.96 -5.82 10.83
CA PRO A 210 16.34 -7.02 10.28
C PRO A 210 15.82 -7.99 11.35
N GLY A 211 16.60 -8.25 12.41
CA GLY A 211 16.20 -9.15 13.49
C GLY A 211 15.02 -8.61 14.31
N LEU A 212 14.94 -7.28 14.50
CA LEU A 212 13.78 -6.65 15.13
C LEU A 212 12.51 -6.83 14.28
N VAL A 213 12.63 -6.64 12.96
CA VAL A 213 11.50 -6.83 12.03
C VAL A 213 11.08 -8.29 12.00
N GLN A 214 12.03 -9.23 11.94
CA GLN A 214 11.74 -10.66 12.01
C GLN A 214 10.99 -11.03 13.28
N LYS A 215 11.43 -10.55 14.45
CA LYS A 215 10.72 -10.79 15.72
C LYS A 215 9.30 -10.24 15.69
N TYR A 216 9.10 -9.06 15.09
CA TYR A 216 7.78 -8.47 14.91
C TYR A 216 6.91 -9.31 13.98
N THR A 217 7.38 -9.69 12.79
CA THR A 217 6.61 -10.43 11.80
C THR A 217 6.29 -11.85 12.27
N SER A 218 7.25 -12.56 12.87
CA SER A 218 7.00 -13.89 13.47
C SER A 218 5.95 -13.84 14.59
N ALA A 219 5.92 -12.76 15.37
CA ALA A 219 4.87 -12.58 16.37
C ALA A 219 3.53 -12.21 15.71
N ARG A 220 3.50 -11.26 14.78
CA ARG A 220 2.27 -10.71 14.20
C ARG A 220 1.54 -11.67 13.26
N PHE A 221 2.29 -12.41 12.43
CA PHE A 221 1.79 -13.31 11.39
C PHE A 221 2.05 -14.80 11.70
N GLY A 222 2.64 -15.09 12.86
CA GLY A 222 2.81 -16.44 13.39
C GLY A 222 2.05 -16.59 14.70
N THR A 223 2.73 -16.38 15.83
CA THR A 223 2.22 -16.77 17.16
C THR A 223 0.96 -16.02 17.63
N ARG A 224 0.64 -14.86 17.07
CA ARG A 224 -0.57 -14.08 17.39
C ARG A 224 -1.63 -14.13 16.27
N SER A 225 -1.41 -14.90 15.21
CA SER A 225 -2.43 -15.09 14.19
C SER A 225 -3.44 -16.12 14.68
N ASN A 226 -4.72 -15.78 14.61
CA ASN A 226 -5.82 -16.71 14.85
C ASN A 226 -6.29 -17.42 13.57
N GLY A 227 -5.69 -17.08 12.43
CA GLY A 227 -6.06 -17.59 11.11
C GLY A 227 -4.99 -18.47 10.48
N GLU A 228 -5.01 -18.55 9.16
CA GLU A 228 -4.06 -19.31 8.34
C GLU A 228 -2.63 -18.78 8.51
N LEU A 229 -1.73 -19.65 8.96
CA LEU A 229 -0.32 -19.30 9.15
C LEU A 229 0.41 -19.12 7.82
N LEU A 230 1.41 -18.24 7.82
CA LEU A 230 2.37 -18.15 6.72
C LEU A 230 3.23 -19.42 6.67
N THR A 231 3.48 -19.94 5.47
CA THR A 231 4.56 -20.92 5.27
C THR A 231 5.91 -20.28 5.60
N ASP A 232 6.93 -21.09 5.86
CA ASP A 232 8.28 -20.58 6.15
C ASP A 232 8.82 -19.69 5.01
N GLN A 233 8.52 -20.06 3.77
CA GLN A 233 8.91 -19.28 2.59
C GLN A 233 8.18 -17.94 2.54
N GLU A 234 6.85 -17.92 2.67
CA GLU A 234 6.06 -16.68 2.67
C GLU A 234 6.46 -15.76 3.83
N SER A 235 6.67 -16.32 5.02
CA SER A 235 7.09 -15.60 6.22
C SER A 235 8.45 -14.93 6.02
N ALA A 236 9.43 -15.64 5.45
CA ALA A 236 10.74 -15.09 5.14
C ALA A 236 10.66 -13.97 4.09
N LEU A 237 9.93 -14.18 3.00
CA LEU A 237 9.76 -13.20 1.92
C LEU A 237 9.04 -11.94 2.38
N LEU A 238 7.94 -12.09 3.12
CA LEU A 238 7.18 -10.97 3.66
C LEU A 238 8.02 -10.20 4.68
N THR A 239 8.78 -10.89 5.53
CA THR A 239 9.68 -10.25 6.50
C THR A 239 10.76 -9.39 5.82
N ASP A 240 11.38 -9.92 4.77
CA ASP A 240 12.39 -9.21 3.98
C ASP A 240 11.82 -7.94 3.33
N TYR A 241 10.64 -8.05 2.72
CA TYR A 241 9.93 -6.92 2.12
C TYR A 241 9.51 -5.86 3.15
N ILE A 242 8.98 -6.29 4.30
CA ILE A 242 8.61 -5.38 5.41
C ILE A 242 9.85 -4.65 5.92
N TYR A 243 10.97 -5.35 6.10
CA TYR A 243 12.21 -4.73 6.56
C TYR A 243 12.65 -3.61 5.63
N HIS A 244 12.71 -3.88 4.32
CA HIS A 244 13.13 -2.88 3.34
C HIS A 244 12.19 -1.67 3.30
N THR A 245 10.88 -1.89 3.47
CA THR A 245 9.87 -0.83 3.53
C THR A 245 10.00 0.03 4.78
N LEU A 246 10.24 -0.58 5.95
CA LEU A 246 10.39 0.13 7.22
C LEU A 246 11.73 0.84 7.36
N ALA A 247 12.80 0.29 6.78
CA ALA A 247 14.13 0.88 6.80
C ALA A 247 14.30 2.04 5.79
N ALA A 248 13.33 2.24 4.89
CA ALA A 248 13.41 3.21 3.80
C ALA A 248 13.51 4.66 4.30
N LYS A 249 13.93 5.60 3.43
CA LYS A 249 13.96 7.03 3.76
C LYS A 249 12.59 7.47 4.31
N ALA A 250 12.61 8.26 5.38
CA ALA A 250 11.38 8.74 5.99
C ALA A 250 10.57 9.63 5.03
N SER A 251 9.27 9.35 4.91
CA SER A 251 8.36 10.13 4.08
C SER A 251 6.91 9.94 4.53
N GLY A 252 6.24 8.89 4.06
CA GLY A 252 4.84 8.63 4.36
C GLY A 252 4.58 8.45 5.85
N GLU A 253 5.51 7.86 6.61
CA GLU A 253 5.32 7.67 8.06
C GLU A 253 5.27 8.98 8.85
N LEU A 254 5.79 10.08 8.29
CA LEU A 254 5.81 11.38 8.94
C LEU A 254 4.41 12.02 8.97
N CYS A 255 3.44 11.46 8.24
CA CYS A 255 2.05 11.92 8.31
C CYS A 255 1.33 11.46 9.58
N LEU A 256 1.85 10.46 10.32
CA LEU A 256 1.16 9.80 11.43
C LEU A 256 0.58 10.78 12.45
N LYS A 257 1.39 11.70 12.97
CA LYS A 257 0.96 12.72 13.94
C LYS A 257 -0.14 13.64 13.41
N TYR A 258 -0.22 13.81 12.09
CA TYR A 258 -1.16 14.70 11.42
C TYR A 258 -2.48 14.04 11.07
N ILE A 259 -2.49 12.74 10.83
CA ILE A 259 -3.73 11.99 10.57
C ILE A 259 -4.29 11.35 11.84
N PHE A 260 -3.44 11.06 12.84
CA PHE A 260 -3.83 10.51 14.13
C PHE A 260 -3.46 11.43 15.30
N SER A 261 -4.38 11.58 16.24
CA SER A 261 -4.06 12.03 17.59
C SER A 261 -3.43 10.89 18.41
N PHE A 262 -2.93 11.23 19.59
CA PHE A 262 -2.31 10.29 20.51
C PHE A 262 -3.21 9.06 20.75
N GLY A 263 -2.63 7.86 20.73
CA GLY A 263 -3.37 6.59 20.81
C GLY A 263 -3.93 6.09 19.48
N ALA A 264 -3.45 6.62 18.34
CA ALA A 264 -3.89 6.24 16.99
C ALA A 264 -5.38 6.53 16.69
N PHE A 265 -5.98 7.50 17.37
CA PHE A 265 -7.33 7.98 17.05
C PHE A 265 -7.27 8.91 15.84
N ALA A 266 -8.12 8.70 14.84
CA ALA A 266 -8.14 9.56 13.65
C ALA A 266 -8.55 10.99 14.03
N ARG A 267 -7.83 11.99 13.54
CA ARG A 267 -8.19 13.42 13.76
C ARG A 267 -9.42 13.84 12.95
N LYS A 268 -9.60 13.22 11.78
CA LYS A 268 -10.76 13.37 10.91
C LYS A 268 -11.30 11.97 10.59
N PRO A 269 -12.03 11.34 11.51
CA PRO A 269 -12.58 10.00 11.30
C PRO A 269 -13.62 10.01 10.18
N LEU A 270 -13.71 8.89 9.45
CA LEU A 270 -14.64 8.74 8.31
C LEU A 270 -16.10 9.00 8.69
N LEU A 271 -16.47 8.78 9.95
CA LEU A 271 -17.81 9.08 10.47
C LEU A 271 -18.25 10.52 10.21
N GLN A 272 -17.33 11.49 10.27
CA GLN A 272 -17.66 12.92 10.09
C GLN A 272 -18.09 13.26 8.66
N CYS A 273 -17.69 12.47 7.67
CA CYS A 273 -18.07 12.70 6.26
C CYS A 273 -18.97 11.59 5.70
N ALA A 274 -19.41 10.63 6.51
CA ALA A 274 -20.19 9.47 6.06
C ALA A 274 -21.46 9.90 5.28
N SER A 275 -22.11 11.00 5.69
CA SER A 275 -23.31 11.51 5.03
C SER A 275 -23.09 12.14 3.65
N ASP A 276 -21.84 12.42 3.29
CA ASP A 276 -21.43 13.00 2.00
C ASP A 276 -21.03 11.93 0.97
N TRP A 277 -20.99 10.65 1.37
CA TRP A 277 -20.51 9.57 0.50
C TRP A 277 -21.54 9.26 -0.57
N LYS A 278 -21.03 9.08 -1.80
CA LYS A 278 -21.84 8.91 -3.01
C LYS A 278 -21.72 7.53 -3.64
N VAL A 279 -20.81 6.69 -3.13
CA VAL A 279 -20.49 5.38 -3.70
C VAL A 279 -20.92 4.28 -2.73
N PRO A 280 -21.63 3.24 -3.18
CA PRO A 280 -21.91 2.06 -2.36
C PRO A 280 -20.63 1.56 -1.69
N THR A 281 -20.71 1.24 -0.41
CA THR A 281 -19.54 0.92 0.41
C THR A 281 -19.77 -0.36 1.17
N THR A 282 -18.78 -1.26 1.15
CA THR A 282 -18.77 -2.41 2.05
C THR A 282 -17.56 -2.31 2.98
N PHE A 283 -17.80 -2.34 4.28
CA PHE A 283 -16.76 -2.46 5.28
C PHE A 283 -16.50 -3.93 5.59
N ILE A 284 -15.25 -4.38 5.45
CA ILE A 284 -14.84 -5.76 5.74
C ILE A 284 -13.88 -5.74 6.92
N TYR A 285 -14.22 -6.46 8.00
CA TYR A 285 -13.43 -6.56 9.22
C TYR A 285 -13.07 -8.01 9.52
N GLY A 286 -11.94 -8.22 10.18
CA GLY A 286 -11.71 -9.46 10.91
C GLY A 286 -12.64 -9.57 12.13
N GLN A 287 -13.08 -10.77 12.48
CA GLN A 287 -13.87 -10.98 13.70
C GLN A 287 -13.07 -10.63 14.97
N ASP A 288 -11.76 -10.88 14.97
CA ASP A 288 -10.84 -10.63 16.08
C ASP A 288 -10.02 -9.34 15.86
N ASP A 289 -10.50 -8.43 15.01
CA ASP A 289 -9.84 -7.14 14.79
C ASP A 289 -9.91 -6.26 16.04
N TRP A 290 -8.78 -5.66 16.40
CA TRP A 290 -8.70 -4.69 17.49
C TRP A 290 -9.32 -3.35 17.11
N MET A 291 -9.50 -3.08 15.80
CA MET A 291 -10.23 -1.94 15.29
C MET A 291 -11.74 -2.13 15.44
N ASN A 292 -12.42 -1.11 15.98
CA ASN A 292 -13.83 -1.21 16.31
C ASN A 292 -14.74 -1.09 15.08
N TYR A 293 -15.34 -2.21 14.66
CA TYR A 293 -16.33 -2.27 13.57
C TYR A 293 -17.61 -1.46 13.86
N GLN A 294 -17.93 -1.17 15.13
CA GLN A 294 -19.08 -0.33 15.49
C GLN A 294 -18.97 1.09 14.91
N GLY A 295 -17.75 1.56 14.60
CA GLY A 295 -17.54 2.80 13.86
C GLY A 295 -18.20 2.76 12.48
N ALA A 296 -18.13 1.63 11.76
CA ALA A 296 -18.83 1.43 10.50
C ALA A 296 -20.35 1.32 10.70
N GLN A 297 -20.82 0.68 11.77
CA GLN A 297 -22.26 0.65 12.09
C GLN A 297 -22.81 2.05 12.34
N GLN A 298 -22.03 2.92 12.99
CA GLN A 298 -22.42 4.30 13.20
C GLN A 298 -22.38 5.09 11.89
N ALA A 299 -21.34 4.93 11.07
CA ALA A 299 -21.25 5.58 9.76
C ALA A 299 -22.43 5.20 8.86
N ARG A 300 -22.81 3.91 8.82
CA ARG A 300 -23.95 3.39 8.06
C ARG A 300 -25.25 4.12 8.34
N LYS A 301 -25.49 4.54 9.59
CA LYS A 301 -26.72 5.29 9.97
C LYS A 301 -26.81 6.65 9.28
N ASP A 302 -25.66 7.26 9.01
CA ASP A 302 -25.56 8.59 8.42
C ASP A 302 -25.38 8.54 6.89
N MET A 303 -25.04 7.38 6.33
CA MET A 303 -24.84 7.18 4.88
C MET A 303 -26.15 7.15 4.10
N LYS A 304 -26.13 7.74 2.91
CA LYS A 304 -27.27 7.81 1.96
C LYS A 304 -27.17 6.78 0.82
N VAL A 305 -26.18 5.91 0.88
CA VAL A 305 -25.84 4.90 -0.16
C VAL A 305 -25.82 3.52 0.48
N PRO A 306 -25.97 2.44 -0.31
CA PRO A 306 -25.88 1.08 0.23
C PRO A 306 -24.58 0.89 1.01
N CYS A 307 -24.72 0.40 2.24
CA CYS A 307 -23.61 0.20 3.14
C CYS A 307 -23.72 -1.15 3.84
N GLU A 308 -22.82 -2.07 3.51
CA GLU A 308 -22.73 -3.40 4.11
C GLU A 308 -21.55 -3.48 5.08
N ILE A 309 -21.66 -4.30 6.12
CA ILE A 309 -20.60 -4.53 7.09
C ILE A 309 -20.44 -6.04 7.24
N ILE A 310 -19.29 -6.54 6.81
CA ILE A 310 -18.98 -7.97 6.79
C ILE A 310 -17.86 -8.24 7.78
N ARG A 311 -18.03 -9.26 8.61
CA ARG A 311 -17.02 -9.75 9.54
C ARG A 311 -16.57 -11.14 9.12
N VAL A 312 -15.27 -11.30 8.91
CA VAL A 312 -14.63 -12.53 8.47
C VAL A 312 -14.13 -13.31 9.70
N PRO A 313 -14.57 -14.56 9.88
CA PRO A 313 -14.16 -15.38 11.02
C PRO A 313 -12.67 -15.70 10.95
N GLN A 314 -12.03 -15.91 12.12
CA GLN A 314 -10.59 -16.20 12.22
C GLN A 314 -9.70 -15.12 11.54
N GLY A 315 -10.25 -13.92 11.32
CA GLY A 315 -9.54 -12.79 10.77
C GLY A 315 -9.23 -11.78 11.87
N GLY A 316 -7.97 -11.32 11.92
CA GLY A 316 -7.59 -10.14 12.69
C GLY A 316 -7.54 -8.89 11.83
N HIS A 317 -6.71 -7.92 12.23
CA HIS A 317 -6.55 -6.64 11.51
C HIS A 317 -6.02 -6.78 10.07
N PHE A 318 -5.23 -7.84 9.80
CA PHE A 318 -4.76 -8.15 8.46
C PHE A 318 -5.59 -9.32 7.92
N VAL A 319 -6.92 -9.15 7.88
CA VAL A 319 -7.89 -10.18 7.48
C VAL A 319 -7.53 -10.85 6.13
N PHE A 320 -6.96 -10.10 5.20
CA PHE A 320 -6.51 -10.55 3.89
C PHE A 320 -5.20 -11.37 3.91
N ILE A 321 -4.54 -11.50 5.06
CA ILE A 321 -3.42 -12.42 5.31
C ILE A 321 -3.88 -13.55 6.25
N ASP A 322 -4.61 -13.18 7.31
CA ASP A 322 -5.06 -14.08 8.37
C ASP A 322 -6.12 -15.08 7.85
N ASN A 323 -7.08 -14.65 7.02
CA ASN A 323 -8.05 -15.55 6.38
C ASN A 323 -8.31 -15.12 4.93
N PRO A 324 -7.39 -15.45 3.99
CA PRO A 324 -7.48 -14.99 2.61
C PRO A 324 -8.75 -15.50 1.93
N SER A 325 -9.13 -16.77 2.13
CA SER A 325 -10.35 -17.34 1.52
C SER A 325 -11.63 -16.60 1.96
N GLY A 326 -11.76 -16.33 3.28
CA GLY A 326 -12.87 -15.56 3.81
C GLY A 326 -12.88 -14.12 3.31
N PHE A 327 -11.71 -13.48 3.23
CA PHE A 327 -11.57 -12.15 2.66
C PHE A 327 -11.96 -12.10 1.17
N HIS A 328 -11.50 -13.06 0.36
CA HIS A 328 -11.88 -13.16 -1.06
C HIS A 328 -13.39 -13.29 -1.22
N SER A 329 -14.02 -14.15 -0.41
CA SER A 329 -15.47 -14.35 -0.43
C SER A 329 -16.22 -13.06 -0.09
N ALA A 330 -15.73 -12.30 0.89
CA ALA A 330 -16.30 -11.01 1.27
C ALA A 330 -16.15 -9.96 0.14
N VAL A 331 -15.00 -9.90 -0.53
CA VAL A 331 -14.77 -8.98 -1.67
C VAL A 331 -15.66 -9.35 -2.86
N LEU A 332 -15.76 -10.63 -3.22
CA LEU A 332 -16.60 -11.09 -4.32
C LEU A 332 -18.08 -10.81 -4.05
N TYR A 333 -18.53 -11.03 -2.81
CA TYR A 333 -19.86 -10.67 -2.37
C TYR A 333 -20.11 -9.17 -2.45
N ALA A 334 -19.18 -8.34 -1.94
CA ALA A 334 -19.29 -6.88 -2.01
C ALA A 334 -19.38 -6.36 -3.45
N CYS A 335 -18.69 -7.00 -4.38
CA CYS A 335 -18.66 -6.64 -5.80
C CYS A 335 -19.66 -7.42 -6.66
N ARG A 336 -20.59 -8.18 -6.07
CA ARG A 336 -21.50 -9.08 -6.79
C ARG A 336 -22.26 -8.43 -7.94
N ASN A 337 -22.76 -7.21 -7.74
CA ASN A 337 -23.51 -6.48 -8.76
C ASN A 337 -22.65 -6.00 -9.94
N ILE A 338 -21.32 -5.93 -9.76
CA ILE A 338 -20.36 -5.56 -10.81
C ILE A 338 -19.89 -6.83 -11.55
N LEU A 339 -19.84 -7.96 -10.85
CA LEU A 339 -19.39 -9.24 -11.39
C LEU A 339 -20.49 -9.99 -12.15
N SER A 340 -21.72 -9.93 -11.65
CA SER A 340 -22.89 -10.48 -12.31
C SER A 340 -23.48 -9.39 -13.20
N GLY A 341 -23.34 -9.50 -14.52
CA GLY A 341 -24.00 -8.57 -15.44
C GLY A 341 -25.51 -8.59 -15.20
N ASP A 342 -26.06 -7.49 -14.66
CA ASP A 342 -27.48 -7.11 -14.47
C ASP A 342 -28.54 -8.20 -14.15
N GLY A 343 -28.17 -9.40 -13.71
CA GLY A 343 -29.08 -10.56 -13.75
C GLY A 343 -29.10 -11.53 -12.57
N GLU A 344 -28.26 -11.39 -11.55
CA GLU A 344 -28.35 -12.23 -10.35
C GLU A 344 -28.70 -11.42 -9.10
N GLU A 345 -29.98 -11.05 -9.00
CA GLU A 345 -30.59 -10.74 -7.71
C GLU A 345 -30.56 -12.02 -6.85
N GLY A 346 -29.64 -12.11 -5.89
CA GLY A 346 -29.75 -13.13 -4.84
C GLY A 346 -28.49 -13.89 -4.42
N LEU A 347 -27.27 -13.40 -4.69
CA LEU A 347 -26.10 -13.97 -4.01
C LEU A 347 -26.25 -13.74 -2.49
N SER A 348 -26.47 -14.81 -1.74
CA SER A 348 -26.51 -14.81 -0.28
C SER A 348 -25.10 -14.58 0.28
N LEU A 349 -25.02 -14.10 1.53
CA LEU A 349 -23.75 -13.95 2.20
C LEU A 349 -23.05 -15.33 2.26
N PRO A 350 -21.80 -15.47 1.77
CA PRO A 350 -21.10 -16.74 1.76
C PRO A 350 -20.99 -17.38 3.15
N ASP A 351 -21.03 -18.71 3.19
CA ASP A 351 -20.97 -19.47 4.44
C ASP A 351 -19.77 -19.06 5.31
N GLY A 352 -20.05 -18.80 6.59
CA GLY A 352 -19.07 -18.39 7.59
C GLY A 352 -18.84 -16.88 7.70
N LEU A 353 -19.25 -16.06 6.72
CA LEU A 353 -19.23 -14.61 6.87
C LEU A 353 -20.40 -14.13 7.72
N ILE A 354 -20.17 -13.09 8.53
CA ILE A 354 -21.18 -12.54 9.43
C ILE A 354 -21.49 -11.10 9.00
N SER A 355 -22.77 -10.81 8.74
CA SER A 355 -23.24 -9.43 8.56
C SER A 355 -23.42 -8.75 9.92
N ALA A 356 -22.99 -7.50 10.04
CA ALA A 356 -23.04 -6.72 11.29
C ALA A 356 -23.87 -5.44 11.20
#